data_AF-A0A955YTD4-F1
#
_entry.id   AF-A0A955YTD4-F1
#
_cell.length_a   1.000
_cell.length_b   1.000
_cell.length_c   1.000
_cell.angle_alpha   90.00
_cell.angle_beta   90.00
_cell.angle_gamma   90.00
#
_symmetry.space_group_name_H-M   'P 1'
#
loop_
_entity.id
_entity.type
_entity.pdbx_description
1 polymer ?
#
loop_
_entity_poly.entity_id
_entity_poly.type
_entity_poly.pdbx_seq_one_letter_code
_entity_poly.pdbx_strand_id
1 'polypeptide(L)'
;MRTRIAVLVALLGCSVGACATDDTPRVAPSATPATPSPAPEEPVVPETPPPVAEGTEPAPAQAVAPSAPAAAPDTPLAPTGEPPAQAQHTMEEVGAAIEGAIAAAAAVPVNGEDLCGVSYRGLQAMLAELARAMPDQPTNPLPQRDAFLEVCRVMPQEVQQCLVVSYAMEHQEACQQASERLEPAVRARLEAMMNSGAAAAAP
;
A
#
# COMPACT_ATOMS: atom_id res chain seq x y z
N MET A 1 -1.62 31.73 -17.20
CA MET A 1 -1.05 30.67 -16.33
C MET A 1 -0.28 29.56 -17.09
N ARG A 2 -0.04 29.67 -18.41
CA ARG A 2 0.71 28.63 -19.16
C ARG A 2 2.20 28.91 -19.35
N THR A 3 2.65 30.13 -19.07
CA THR A 3 4.05 30.58 -19.26
C THR A 3 4.99 30.28 -18.08
N ARG A 4 4.47 29.80 -16.94
CA ARG A 4 5.30 29.49 -15.75
C ARG A 4 5.84 28.06 -15.72
N ILE A 5 5.28 27.15 -16.53
CA ILE A 5 5.70 25.74 -16.56
C ILE A 5 7.00 25.54 -17.36
N ALA A 6 7.27 26.39 -18.35
CA ALA A 6 8.47 26.26 -19.19
C ALA A 6 9.79 26.61 -18.46
N VAL A 7 9.74 27.38 -17.37
CA VAL A 7 10.96 27.83 -16.66
C VAL A 7 11.49 26.78 -15.67
N LEU A 8 10.62 25.90 -15.14
CA LEU A 8 11.03 24.89 -14.16
C LEU A 8 11.79 23.70 -14.77
N VAL A 9 11.55 23.39 -16.05
CA VAL A 9 12.21 22.24 -16.72
C VAL A 9 13.67 22.55 -17.08
N ALA A 10 14.08 23.82 -17.15
CA ALA A 10 15.46 24.20 -17.47
C ALA A 10 16.44 24.11 -16.28
N LEU A 11 15.95 24.00 -15.03
CA LEU A 11 16.79 24.02 -13.83
C LEU A 11 17.22 22.63 -13.33
N LEU A 12 16.62 21.54 -13.81
CA LEU A 12 16.98 20.17 -13.40
C LEU A 12 18.11 19.54 -14.24
N GLY A 13 18.70 20.28 -15.19
CA GLY A 13 19.69 19.75 -16.14
C GLY A 13 21.17 19.89 -15.76
N CYS A 14 21.52 20.50 -14.62
CA CYS A 14 22.93 20.78 -14.27
C CYS A 14 23.33 20.21 -12.90
N SER A 15 23.38 18.89 -12.78
CA SER A 15 24.05 18.22 -11.64
C SER A 15 24.85 17.00 -12.09
N VAL A 16 25.62 17.17 -13.18
CA VAL A 16 26.69 16.24 -13.55
C VAL A 16 28.01 16.91 -13.16
N GLY A 17 28.54 16.56 -11.98
CA GLY A 17 29.74 17.18 -11.42
C GLY A 17 30.37 16.36 -10.29
N ALA A 18 31.23 15.41 -10.69
CA ALA A 18 32.44 14.91 -10.02
C ALA A 18 32.53 14.85 -8.47
N CYS A 19 32.61 13.63 -7.94
CA CYS A 19 33.45 13.22 -6.78
C CYS A 19 33.77 11.72 -7.01
N ALA A 20 34.98 11.37 -7.44
CA ALA A 20 36.14 11.04 -6.60
C ALA A 20 36.44 9.54 -6.77
N THR A 21 37.48 9.26 -7.54
CA THR A 21 38.17 7.96 -7.62
C THR A 21 38.75 7.61 -6.26
N ASP A 22 38.23 6.57 -5.61
CA ASP A 22 38.91 5.90 -4.51
C ASP A 22 39.54 4.61 -5.03
N ASP A 23 40.87 4.67 -5.12
CA ASP A 23 41.79 3.61 -5.51
C ASP A 23 41.92 2.65 -4.32
N THR A 24 41.20 1.53 -4.35
CA THR A 24 41.38 0.46 -3.35
C THR A 24 42.25 -0.67 -3.93
N PRO A 25 43.28 -1.13 -3.20
CA PRO A 25 44.29 -2.02 -3.71
C PRO A 25 43.75 -3.42 -4.00
N ARG A 26 44.06 -3.87 -5.22
CA ARG A 26 43.91 -5.22 -5.76
C ARG A 26 44.64 -6.24 -4.89
N VAL A 27 43.90 -6.91 -4.00
CA VAL A 27 44.35 -8.14 -3.34
C VAL A 27 44.25 -9.30 -4.34
N ALA A 28 45.34 -10.03 -4.49
CA ALA A 28 45.49 -11.13 -5.44
C ALA A 28 44.55 -12.31 -5.12
N PRO A 29 43.87 -12.89 -6.13
CA PRO A 29 43.19 -14.16 -5.95
C PRO A 29 44.22 -15.30 -5.96
N SER A 30 44.28 -16.04 -4.85
CA SER A 30 44.91 -17.36 -4.84
C SER A 30 44.05 -18.32 -5.67
N ALA A 31 44.67 -18.90 -6.69
CA ALA A 31 44.22 -20.12 -7.36
C ALA A 31 44.30 -21.30 -6.34
N THR A 32 43.64 -22.46 -6.44
CA THR A 32 43.12 -23.29 -7.56
C THR A 32 42.18 -24.37 -6.93
N PRO A 33 41.84 -25.49 -7.60
CA PRO A 33 40.57 -25.81 -8.29
C PRO A 33 39.66 -26.83 -7.54
N ALA A 34 38.42 -27.00 -8.02
CA ALA A 34 37.81 -28.32 -8.26
C ALA A 34 36.47 -28.17 -9.00
N THR A 35 36.46 -28.55 -10.26
CA THR A 35 35.28 -28.87 -11.06
C THR A 35 34.68 -30.21 -10.59
N PRO A 36 33.35 -30.28 -10.41
CA PRO A 36 32.63 -31.45 -10.89
C PRO A 36 31.71 -31.13 -12.07
N SER A 37 31.80 -32.04 -13.04
CA SER A 37 31.11 -32.10 -14.34
C SER A 37 29.58 -32.18 -14.20
N PRO A 38 28.81 -31.69 -15.19
CA PRO A 38 27.36 -31.52 -15.12
C PRO A 38 26.58 -32.84 -15.27
N ALA A 39 25.43 -32.91 -14.60
CA ALA A 39 24.40 -33.91 -14.89
C ALA A 39 23.55 -33.43 -16.09
N PRO A 40 23.18 -34.34 -17.02
CA PRO A 40 22.48 -34.00 -18.25
C PRO A 40 21.05 -33.52 -18.02
N GLU A 41 20.70 -32.43 -18.70
CA GLU A 41 19.34 -31.95 -18.92
C GLU A 41 18.48 -33.04 -19.60
N GLU A 42 17.34 -33.36 -19.00
CA GLU A 42 16.24 -33.96 -19.74
C GLU A 42 15.49 -32.86 -20.52
N PRO A 43 15.21 -33.06 -21.82
CA PRO A 43 14.49 -32.09 -22.64
C PRO A 43 13.02 -32.03 -22.20
N VAL A 44 12.65 -30.96 -21.50
CA VAL A 44 11.23 -30.65 -21.24
C VAL A 44 10.61 -30.15 -22.54
N VAL A 45 9.68 -30.94 -23.04
CA VAL A 45 8.85 -30.66 -24.22
C VAL A 45 8.05 -29.38 -23.98
N PRO A 46 8.05 -28.40 -24.88
CA PRO A 46 7.18 -27.23 -24.78
C PRO A 46 5.73 -27.67 -24.99
N GLU A 47 4.94 -27.69 -23.91
CA GLU A 47 3.50 -27.85 -23.99
C GLU A 47 2.91 -26.59 -24.62
N THR A 48 2.28 -26.77 -25.79
CA THR A 48 1.65 -25.71 -26.56
C THR A 48 0.32 -25.37 -25.91
N PRO A 49 0.08 -24.13 -25.45
CA PRO A 49 -1.23 -23.75 -24.92
C PRO A 49 -2.28 -23.78 -26.05
N PRO A 50 -3.53 -24.23 -25.78
CA PRO A 50 -4.59 -24.20 -26.76
C PRO A 50 -4.99 -22.75 -27.12
N PRO A 51 -5.45 -22.50 -28.36
CA PRO A 51 -5.99 -21.19 -28.75
C PRO A 51 -7.27 -20.92 -27.96
N VAL A 52 -7.27 -19.88 -27.12
CA VAL A 52 -8.47 -19.38 -26.47
C VAL A 52 -9.27 -18.63 -27.52
N ALA A 53 -10.50 -19.08 -27.73
CA ALA A 53 -11.42 -18.55 -28.72
C ALA A 53 -11.76 -17.08 -28.45
N GLU A 54 -11.54 -16.25 -29.48
CA GLU A 54 -12.27 -15.01 -29.68
C GLU A 54 -13.76 -15.35 -29.86
N GLY A 55 -14.62 -14.68 -29.10
CA GLY A 55 -16.07 -14.80 -29.28
C GLY A 55 -16.84 -13.92 -28.31
N THR A 56 -17.33 -12.78 -28.82
CA THR A 56 -18.74 -12.32 -28.69
C THR A 56 -19.20 -12.00 -27.26
N GLU A 57 -19.64 -10.80 -26.87
CA GLU A 57 -20.55 -9.84 -27.50
C GLU A 57 -20.60 -8.58 -26.61
N PRO A 58 -20.66 -7.35 -27.15
CA PRO A 58 -20.94 -6.16 -26.35
C PRO A 58 -22.44 -6.04 -26.04
N ALA A 59 -22.82 -6.21 -24.77
CA ALA A 59 -24.18 -5.92 -24.30
C ALA A 59 -24.43 -4.39 -24.24
N PRO A 60 -25.67 -3.93 -24.57
CA PRO A 60 -25.96 -2.53 -24.82
C PRO A 60 -25.94 -1.65 -23.57
N ALA A 61 -25.46 -0.42 -23.76
CA ALA A 61 -25.49 0.68 -22.82
C ALA A 61 -26.94 1.00 -22.38
N GLN A 62 -27.21 0.86 -21.09
CA GLN A 62 -28.42 1.42 -20.49
C GLN A 62 -28.21 2.92 -20.23
N ALA A 63 -28.93 3.74 -20.99
CA ALA A 63 -29.06 5.16 -20.77
C ALA A 63 -29.86 5.40 -19.48
N VAL A 64 -29.17 5.84 -18.42
CA VAL A 64 -29.80 6.28 -17.17
C VAL A 64 -30.19 7.74 -17.33
N ALA A 65 -31.49 8.02 -17.21
CA ALA A 65 -32.05 9.37 -17.31
C ALA A 65 -31.57 10.28 -16.16
N PRO A 66 -31.30 11.58 -16.42
CA PRO A 66 -30.96 12.52 -15.37
C PRO A 66 -32.19 12.85 -14.52
N SER A 67 -32.17 12.43 -13.25
CA SER A 67 -33.14 12.87 -12.25
C SER A 67 -32.82 14.30 -11.82
N ALA A 68 -33.78 15.20 -12.04
CA ALA A 68 -33.71 16.59 -11.61
C ALA A 68 -33.73 16.70 -10.07
N PRO A 69 -32.87 17.51 -9.43
CA PRO A 69 -33.00 17.79 -8.02
C PRO A 69 -34.12 18.80 -7.76
N ALA A 70 -35.02 18.44 -6.84
CA ALA A 70 -36.02 19.32 -6.28
C ALA A 70 -35.33 20.39 -5.41
N ALA A 71 -35.70 21.65 -5.62
CA ALA A 71 -35.25 22.78 -4.81
C ALA A 71 -35.77 22.65 -3.37
N ALA A 72 -34.84 22.69 -2.41
CA ALA A 72 -35.15 22.82 -0.98
C ALA A 72 -35.09 24.32 -0.58
N PRO A 73 -35.93 24.77 0.37
CA PRO A 73 -36.00 26.16 0.79
C PRO A 73 -34.80 26.60 1.64
N ASP A 74 -34.24 27.76 1.29
CA ASP A 74 -33.31 28.58 2.07
C ASP A 74 -33.82 28.80 3.51
N THR A 75 -33.17 28.12 4.46
CA THR A 75 -33.30 28.44 5.89
C THR A 75 -31.96 29.03 6.34
N PRO A 76 -31.86 30.33 6.64
CA PRO A 76 -30.65 30.92 7.19
C PRO A 76 -30.53 30.54 8.66
N LEU A 77 -29.74 29.52 8.96
CA LEU A 77 -29.27 29.23 10.32
C LEU A 77 -28.05 30.10 10.62
N ALA A 78 -28.19 30.97 11.62
CA ALA A 78 -27.11 31.79 12.16
C ALA A 78 -25.98 30.89 12.74
N PRO A 79 -24.70 31.15 12.42
CA PRO A 79 -23.59 30.47 13.08
C PRO A 79 -23.29 31.21 14.38
N THR A 80 -23.82 30.71 15.50
CA THR A 80 -23.37 31.12 16.84
C THR A 80 -22.95 29.88 17.60
N GLY A 81 -21.76 29.41 17.27
CA GLY A 81 -21.04 28.39 18.00
C GLY A 81 -19.58 28.53 17.62
N GLU A 82 -18.77 29.04 18.56
CA GLU A 82 -17.32 28.90 18.48
C GLU A 82 -17.01 27.43 18.20
N PRO A 83 -16.25 27.10 17.13
CA PRO A 83 -15.80 25.73 16.95
C PRO A 83 -15.04 25.34 18.22
N PRO A 84 -15.30 24.15 18.80
CA PRO A 84 -14.51 23.69 19.92
C PRO A 84 -13.04 23.81 19.52
N ALA A 85 -12.17 24.15 20.47
CA ALA A 85 -10.73 24.18 20.26
C ALA A 85 -10.25 22.77 19.87
N GLN A 86 -10.44 22.42 18.60
CA GLN A 86 -9.96 21.18 18.01
C GLN A 86 -8.45 21.30 18.03
N ALA A 87 -7.77 20.33 18.64
CA ALA A 87 -6.32 20.22 18.62
C ALA A 87 -5.86 20.34 17.16
N GLN A 88 -5.36 21.51 16.78
CA GLN A 88 -4.93 21.79 15.42
C GLN A 88 -3.55 21.20 15.24
N HIS A 89 -3.48 19.88 15.09
CA HIS A 89 -2.25 19.26 14.61
C HIS A 89 -1.93 19.85 13.24
N THR A 90 -0.71 20.36 13.12
CA THR A 90 -0.19 20.87 11.86
C THR A 90 -0.04 19.72 10.86
N MET A 91 -0.12 20.02 9.57
CA MET A 91 0.13 19.01 8.52
C MET A 91 1.52 18.36 8.66
N GLU A 92 2.49 19.09 9.22
CA GLU A 92 3.84 18.58 9.50
C GLU A 92 3.86 17.55 10.63
N GLU A 93 3.16 17.83 11.74
CA GLU A 93 3.01 16.89 12.85
C GLU A 93 2.27 15.61 12.43
N VAL A 94 1.21 15.75 11.62
CA VAL A 94 0.48 14.61 11.07
C VAL A 94 1.38 13.78 10.16
N GLY A 95 2.17 14.44 9.30
CA GLY A 95 3.14 13.77 8.43
C GLY A 95 4.18 12.96 9.22
N ALA A 96 4.80 13.58 10.24
CA ALA A 96 5.78 12.92 11.09
C ALA A 96 5.19 11.73 11.86
N ALA A 97 3.95 11.84 12.33
CA ALA A 97 3.27 10.73 13.02
C ALA A 97 3.00 9.55 12.08
N ILE A 98 2.59 9.82 10.83
CA ILE A 98 2.37 8.78 9.81
C ILE A 98 3.69 8.08 9.45
N GLU A 99 4.76 8.85 9.24
CA GLU A 99 6.10 8.30 8.95
C GLU A 99 6.60 7.43 10.10
N GLY A 100 6.44 7.88 11.35
CA GLY A 100 6.77 7.11 12.55
C GLY A 100 5.99 5.79 12.61
N ALA A 101 4.69 5.83 12.32
CA ALA A 101 3.86 4.64 12.30
C ALA A 101 4.30 3.64 11.22
N ILE A 102 4.59 4.10 9.99
CA ILE A 102 5.09 3.25 8.90
C ILE A 102 6.42 2.60 9.31
N ALA A 103 7.34 3.38 9.90
CA ALA A 103 8.62 2.86 10.39
C ALA A 103 8.43 1.80 11.49
N ALA A 104 7.47 2.02 12.41
CA ALA A 104 7.15 1.07 13.46
C ALA A 104 6.62 -0.27 12.90
N ALA A 105 5.76 -0.23 11.88
CA ALA A 105 5.31 -1.45 11.21
C ALA A 105 6.42 -2.14 10.41
N ALA A 106 7.26 -1.38 9.70
CA ALA A 106 8.36 -1.93 8.92
C ALA A 106 9.42 -2.62 9.80
N ALA A 107 9.56 -2.19 11.06
CA ALA A 107 10.47 -2.80 12.03
C ALA A 107 9.96 -4.13 12.63
N VAL A 108 8.74 -4.57 12.32
CA VAL A 108 8.19 -5.83 12.86
C VAL A 108 8.95 -7.03 12.29
N PRO A 109 9.55 -7.89 13.13
CA PRO A 109 10.33 -9.02 12.66
C PRO A 109 9.46 -10.14 12.07
N VAL A 110 9.99 -10.76 11.01
CA VAL A 110 9.42 -11.96 10.36
C VAL A 110 10.01 -13.20 11.01
N ASN A 111 9.50 -13.59 12.18
CA ASN A 111 10.05 -14.69 12.97
C ASN A 111 9.47 -16.06 12.59
N GLY A 112 9.52 -16.43 11.30
CA GLY A 112 9.00 -17.71 10.81
C GLY A 112 7.47 -17.87 10.93
N GLU A 113 6.76 -16.77 11.18
CA GLU A 113 5.32 -16.72 11.23
C GLU A 113 4.72 -16.51 9.84
N ASP A 114 3.42 -16.81 9.71
CA ASP A 114 2.69 -16.55 8.47
C ASP A 114 2.61 -15.04 8.19
N LEU A 115 2.57 -14.67 6.90
CA LEU A 115 2.58 -13.26 6.46
C LEU A 115 1.41 -12.48 7.07
N CYS A 116 0.24 -13.10 7.23
CA CYS A 116 -0.92 -12.46 7.85
C CYS A 116 -0.69 -12.12 9.33
N GLY A 117 0.00 -13.00 10.07
CA GLY A 117 0.43 -12.75 11.45
C GLY A 117 1.38 -11.56 11.56
N VAL A 118 2.36 -11.48 10.65
CA VAL A 118 3.30 -10.35 10.56
C VAL A 118 2.55 -9.06 10.24
N SER A 119 1.68 -9.07 9.23
CA SER A 119 0.88 -7.91 8.83
C SER A 119 0.00 -7.38 9.96
N TYR A 120 -0.66 -8.27 10.73
CA TYR A 120 -1.49 -7.86 11.85
C TYR A 120 -0.67 -7.15 12.94
N ARG A 121 0.52 -7.66 13.26
CA ARG A 121 1.43 -6.98 14.19
C ARG A 121 1.97 -5.66 13.66
N GLY A 122 2.21 -5.57 12.35
CA GLY A 122 2.52 -4.30 11.68
C GLY A 122 1.42 -3.28 11.93
N LEU A 123 0.15 -3.67 11.74
CA LEU A 123 -1.00 -2.81 12.00
C LEU A 123 -1.09 -2.39 13.49
N GLN A 124 -0.81 -3.31 14.41
CA GLN A 124 -0.73 -3.00 15.85
C GLN A 124 0.36 -1.98 16.16
N ALA A 125 1.56 -2.14 15.58
CA ALA A 125 2.68 -1.25 15.78
C ALA A 125 2.38 0.17 15.23
N MET A 126 1.79 0.25 14.04
CA MET A 126 1.32 1.52 13.46
C MET A 126 0.36 2.25 14.38
N LEU A 127 -0.70 1.58 14.86
CA LEU A 127 -1.69 2.23 15.70
C LEU A 127 -1.18 2.60 17.10
N ALA A 128 -0.29 1.77 17.68
CA ALA A 128 0.39 2.11 18.92
C ALA A 128 1.22 3.39 18.78
N GLU A 129 1.93 3.54 17.66
CA GLU A 129 2.75 4.72 17.38
C GLU A 129 1.89 5.95 17.07
N LEU A 130 0.81 5.81 16.29
CA LEU A 130 -0.16 6.88 16.07
C LEU A 130 -0.78 7.38 17.38
N ALA A 131 -1.24 6.47 18.24
CA ALA A 131 -1.83 6.83 19.54
C ALA A 131 -0.81 7.52 20.47
N ARG A 132 0.47 7.17 20.35
CA ARG A 132 1.55 7.83 21.09
C ARG A 132 1.85 9.22 20.56
N ALA A 133 1.85 9.40 19.25
CA ALA A 133 2.17 10.67 18.59
C ALA A 133 1.01 11.68 18.63
N MET A 134 -0.23 11.19 18.57
CA MET A 134 -1.45 12.00 18.52
C MET A 134 -2.52 11.41 19.45
N PRO A 135 -2.39 11.58 20.78
CA PRO A 135 -3.29 10.97 21.75
C PRO A 135 -4.73 11.52 21.69
N ASP A 136 -4.89 12.74 21.19
CA ASP A 136 -6.19 13.42 21.07
C ASP A 136 -6.91 13.11 19.75
N GLN A 137 -6.25 12.42 18.81
CA GLN A 137 -6.84 12.01 17.53
C GLN A 137 -7.64 10.71 17.70
N PRO A 138 -8.91 10.67 17.31
CA PRO A 138 -9.65 9.42 17.26
C PRO A 138 -9.04 8.50 16.20
N THR A 139 -8.38 7.43 16.66
CA THR A 139 -7.92 6.37 15.77
C THR A 139 -9.02 5.32 15.62
N ASN A 140 -9.21 4.81 14.40
CA ASN A 140 -10.05 3.63 14.21
C ASN A 140 -9.48 2.46 15.00
N PRO A 141 -10.29 1.72 15.78
CA PRO A 141 -9.77 0.57 16.49
C PRO A 141 -9.36 -0.51 15.50
N LEU A 142 -8.43 -1.34 15.95
CA LEU A 142 -7.99 -2.51 15.19
C LEU A 142 -9.15 -3.45 14.90
N PRO A 143 -9.17 -4.07 13.71
CA PRO A 143 -10.04 -5.21 13.48
C PRO A 143 -9.68 -6.34 14.46
N GLN A 144 -10.68 -7.17 14.78
CA GLN A 144 -10.45 -8.36 15.57
C GLN A 144 -9.42 -9.27 14.89
N ARG A 145 -8.44 -9.74 15.65
CA ARG A 145 -7.30 -10.50 15.13
C ARG A 145 -7.73 -11.68 14.27
N ASP A 146 -8.61 -12.53 14.79
CA ASP A 146 -8.97 -13.76 14.09
C ASP A 146 -9.76 -13.47 12.80
N ALA A 147 -10.62 -12.44 12.80
CA ALA A 147 -11.33 -11.99 11.61
C ALA A 147 -10.36 -11.45 10.53
N PHE A 148 -9.34 -10.69 10.94
CA PHE A 148 -8.30 -10.21 10.02
C PHE A 148 -7.50 -11.37 9.41
N LEU A 149 -7.07 -12.33 10.24
CA LEU A 149 -6.28 -13.47 9.79
C LEU A 149 -7.08 -14.40 8.86
N GLU A 150 -8.37 -14.61 9.13
CA GLU A 150 -9.25 -15.41 8.27
C GLU A 150 -9.31 -14.81 6.86
N VAL A 151 -9.55 -13.50 6.75
CA VAL A 151 -9.64 -12.82 5.45
C VAL A 151 -8.28 -12.75 4.76
N CYS A 152 -7.20 -12.52 5.52
CA CYS A 152 -5.87 -12.46 4.93
C CYS A 152 -5.44 -13.80 4.32
N ARG A 153 -5.72 -14.92 4.99
CA ARG A 153 -5.31 -16.26 4.53
C ARG A 153 -6.03 -16.72 3.26
N VAL A 154 -7.20 -16.17 2.95
CA VAL A 154 -7.90 -16.48 1.70
C VAL A 154 -7.45 -15.61 0.52
N MET A 155 -6.63 -14.58 0.76
CA MET A 155 -6.08 -13.77 -0.32
C MET A 155 -4.97 -14.51 -1.08
N PRO A 156 -4.71 -14.19 -2.36
CA PRO A 156 -3.55 -14.67 -3.07
C PRO A 156 -2.25 -14.33 -2.34
N GLN A 157 -1.24 -15.20 -2.44
CA GLN A 157 0.01 -15.04 -1.69
C GLN A 157 0.72 -13.71 -2.03
N GLU A 158 0.62 -13.27 -3.28
CA GLU A 158 1.18 -12.00 -3.76
C GLU A 158 0.57 -10.81 -2.99
N VAL A 159 -0.73 -10.88 -2.70
CA VAL A 159 -1.44 -9.85 -1.93
C VAL A 159 -1.05 -9.93 -0.46
N GLN A 160 -0.90 -11.15 0.10
CA GLN A 160 -0.46 -11.33 1.48
C GLN A 160 0.94 -10.73 1.72
N GLN A 161 1.87 -10.89 0.77
CA GLN A 161 3.20 -10.26 0.85
C GLN A 161 3.09 -8.74 0.88
N CYS A 162 2.19 -8.18 0.08
CA CYS A 162 1.94 -6.74 0.03
C CYS A 162 1.26 -6.16 1.28
N LEU A 163 0.77 -7.00 2.20
CA LEU A 163 0.32 -6.55 3.51
C LEU A 163 1.47 -6.41 4.51
N VAL A 164 2.67 -6.88 4.18
CA VAL A 164 3.88 -6.67 5.01
C VAL A 164 4.48 -5.33 4.61
N VAL A 165 4.48 -4.36 5.53
CA VAL A 165 4.82 -2.95 5.22
C VAL A 165 6.21 -2.80 4.61
N SER A 166 7.22 -3.47 5.16
CA SER A 166 8.58 -3.43 4.60
C SER A 166 8.63 -3.92 3.15
N TYR A 167 7.98 -5.04 2.85
CA TYR A 167 7.88 -5.57 1.48
C TYR A 167 7.12 -4.62 0.55
N ALA A 168 5.98 -4.09 1.02
CA ALA A 168 5.17 -3.16 0.22
C ALA A 168 5.95 -1.88 -0.18
N MET A 169 6.82 -1.38 0.70
CA MET A 169 7.67 -0.22 0.42
C MET A 169 8.74 -0.50 -0.63
N GLU A 170 9.31 -1.71 -0.62
CA GLU A 170 10.32 -2.15 -1.59
C GLU A 170 9.69 -2.53 -2.94
N HIS A 171 8.42 -2.94 -2.94
CA HIS A 171 7.72 -3.52 -4.11
C HIS A 171 6.41 -2.79 -4.46
N GLN A 172 6.41 -1.45 -4.38
CA GLN A 172 5.21 -0.62 -4.54
C GLN A 172 4.41 -0.91 -5.83
N GLU A 173 5.09 -0.98 -6.98
CA GLU A 173 4.43 -1.22 -8.27
C GLU A 173 3.79 -2.62 -8.34
N ALA A 174 4.51 -3.65 -7.89
CA ALA A 174 3.98 -5.01 -7.86
C ALA A 174 2.78 -5.13 -6.92
N CYS A 175 2.83 -4.45 -5.77
CA CYS A 175 1.74 -4.44 -4.81
C CYS A 175 0.51 -3.67 -5.30
N GLN A 176 0.71 -2.58 -6.03
CA GLN A 176 -0.39 -1.88 -6.70
C GLN A 176 -1.08 -2.82 -7.69
N GLN A 177 -0.33 -3.47 -8.59
CA GLN A 177 -0.89 -4.40 -9.57
C GLN A 177 -1.57 -5.62 -8.92
N ALA A 178 -1.05 -6.12 -7.80
CA ALA A 178 -1.67 -7.21 -7.05
C ALA A 178 -3.01 -6.77 -6.42
N SER A 179 -3.08 -5.54 -5.88
CA SER A 179 -4.31 -5.00 -5.29
C SER A 179 -5.42 -4.75 -6.32
N GLU A 180 -5.05 -4.34 -7.54
CA GLU A 180 -5.99 -4.10 -8.64
C GLU A 180 -6.64 -5.39 -9.13
N ARG A 181 -5.90 -6.51 -9.09
CA ARG A 181 -6.36 -7.85 -9.48
C ARG A 181 -7.16 -8.57 -8.39
N LEU A 182 -7.29 -7.97 -7.21
CA LEU A 182 -8.06 -8.57 -6.11
C LEU A 182 -9.54 -8.72 -6.50
N GLU A 183 -10.13 -9.88 -6.19
CA GLU A 183 -11.55 -10.11 -6.47
C GLU A 183 -12.43 -9.06 -5.76
N PRO A 184 -13.49 -8.54 -6.43
CA PRO A 184 -14.35 -7.50 -5.87
C PRO A 184 -14.98 -7.88 -4.52
N ALA A 185 -15.31 -9.17 -4.34
CA ALA A 185 -15.87 -9.68 -3.09
C ALA A 185 -14.86 -9.61 -1.93
N VAL A 186 -13.59 -9.92 -2.18
CA VAL A 186 -12.52 -9.83 -1.18
C VAL A 186 -12.23 -8.37 -0.84
N ARG A 187 -12.20 -7.48 -1.84
CA ARG A 187 -12.04 -6.04 -1.63
C ARG A 187 -13.16 -5.46 -0.76
N ALA A 188 -14.41 -5.80 -1.08
CA ALA A 188 -15.56 -5.36 -0.28
C ALA A 188 -15.50 -5.89 1.17
N ARG A 189 -15.03 -7.13 1.38
CA ARG A 189 -14.84 -7.70 2.71
C ARG A 189 -13.74 -6.98 3.50
N LEU A 190 -12.64 -6.61 2.84
CA LEU A 190 -11.56 -5.84 3.45
C LEU A 190 -12.01 -4.42 3.83
N GLU A 191 -12.71 -3.72 2.93
CA GLU A 191 -13.29 -2.39 3.19
C GLU A 191 -14.31 -2.43 4.33
N ALA A 192 -15.21 -3.40 4.33
CA ALA A 192 -16.17 -3.60 5.40
C ALA A 192 -15.46 -3.84 6.74
N MET A 193 -14.37 -4.61 6.75
CA MET A 193 -13.58 -4.85 7.97
C MET A 193 -12.93 -3.57 8.49
N MET A 194 -12.25 -2.80 7.62
CA MET A 194 -11.60 -1.54 7.99
C MET A 194 -12.61 -0.50 8.49
N ASN A 195 -13.82 -0.49 7.92
CA ASN A 195 -14.92 0.40 8.35
C ASN A 195 -15.65 -0.12 9.60
N SER A 196 -15.69 -1.44 9.82
CA SER A 196 -16.35 -2.04 10.98
C SER A 196 -15.58 -1.85 12.28
N GLY A 197 -14.25 -1.63 12.20
CA GLY A 197 -13.48 -1.10 13.32
C GLY A 197 -14.11 0.19 13.84
N ALA A 198 -14.46 1.13 12.97
CA ALA A 198 -15.11 2.38 13.34
C ALA A 198 -16.45 2.19 14.08
N ALA A 199 -17.24 1.20 13.66
CA ALA A 199 -18.57 0.96 14.20
C ALA A 199 -18.59 0.31 15.59
N ALA A 200 -17.55 -0.47 15.94
CA ALA A 200 -17.42 -1.11 17.25
C ALA A 200 -16.94 -0.16 18.37
N ALA A 201 -16.52 1.06 18.02
CA ALA A 201 -16.10 2.10 18.98
C ALA A 201 -17.22 3.11 19.34
N ALA A 202 -18.43 2.96 18.79
CA ALA A 202 -19.59 3.74 19.20
C ALA A 202 -20.23 3.09 20.45
N PRO A 203 -20.33 3.79 21.60
CA PRO A 203 -20.97 3.27 22.81
C PRO A 203 -22.48 3.07 22.67
#